data_AF-V2Y919-F1
#
_entry.id   AF-V2Y919-F1
#
_cell.length_a   1.000
_cell.length_b   1.000
_cell.length_c   1.000
_cell.angle_alpha   90.00
_cell.angle_beta   90.00
_cell.angle_gamma   90.00
#
_symmetry.space_group_name_H-M   'P 1'
#
loop_
_entity.id
_entity.type
_entity.pdbx_description
1 polymer ?
#
loop_
_entity_poly.entity_id
_entity_poly.type
_entity_poly.pdbx_seq_one_letter_code
_entity_poly.pdbx_strand_id
1 'polypeptide(L)'
;MSSGRLPSIDPASSFVSISRIKAHLKLLHAFAKLKERIEGLGDDEIDVPNRDNRRWTWIAFAFVLIDSDVHLRFDLWCKSTCDKPLWEISGGLVTFHLPPVDVFMVWHSYSLNPAWYQEDVKRVPSLKFLQDLGRLFETCADDMVSYLLSKPSDTRASEWTSATQLPFDFIESAKVFKTRTIICPCCRKDLAVSLSNEDDTGYLQKTFLAQCTYGSQCPEINKSRLAARKLAEDLSTNGPCNDMREYQRYLAGTVYTTKVPYDYRKARHIKDAILQVPKLHWPNGTHYSLPSLSRPRDSEIIPKPTREEWESAILKRVNFSMRVMEHVIRRRMGDAKDNTKLLHRIMSAYTDDKPWSIDLVGADLLLAFEQTCHAWESRFNVPYDQSGRQVKKKEKNKSERYRTLMEEMANNLGNFGPTSDDGDGGSGGGGGGGGGGGGGGGGGGGGDGGEGGGGDGGEGGGGDGGEGGGGDGGEGGGGDGGEGGGGDGGEGGGGDGGEGGEDGGECGECGGGGGGCGGGGCGGCGCGG
;
A
#
# COMPACT_ATOMS: atom_id res chain seq x y z
N MET A 1 28.52 7.62 23.59
CA MET A 1 27.08 7.51 23.88
C MET A 1 26.57 8.90 24.25
N SER A 2 25.95 9.60 23.29
CA SER A 2 25.27 10.88 23.54
C SER A 2 23.77 10.60 23.41
N SER A 3 23.01 10.83 24.49
CA SER A 3 21.56 10.63 24.51
C SER A 3 20.90 11.74 23.69
N GLY A 4 20.63 11.48 22.41
CA GLY A 4 19.80 12.36 21.60
C GLY A 4 18.38 12.38 22.16
N ARG A 5 17.98 13.49 22.78
CA ARG A 5 16.58 13.78 23.06
C ARG A 5 15.85 13.83 21.72
N LEU A 6 14.75 13.07 21.62
CA LEU A 6 13.81 13.21 20.51
C LEU A 6 13.33 14.68 20.45
N PRO A 7 13.29 15.31 19.26
CA PRO A 7 12.81 16.67 19.12
C PRO A 7 11.36 16.76 19.59
N SER A 8 11.06 17.76 20.43
CA SER A 8 9.71 18.05 20.88
C SER A 8 8.85 18.38 19.67
N ILE A 9 7.84 17.56 19.39
CA ILE A 9 6.86 17.81 18.35
C ILE A 9 6.04 19.03 18.78
N ASP A 10 6.19 20.13 18.06
CA ASP A 10 5.39 21.33 18.27
C ASP A 10 3.92 21.00 17.90
N PRO A 11 2.96 21.07 18.84
CA PRO A 11 1.55 20.75 18.57
C PRO A 11 0.92 21.64 17.48
N ALA A 12 1.53 22.79 17.16
CA ALA A 12 1.10 23.65 16.05
C ALA A 12 1.45 23.08 14.66
N SER A 13 2.40 22.14 14.56
CA SER A 13 2.78 21.49 13.29
C SER A 13 1.81 20.40 12.82
N SER A 14 0.81 20.06 13.65
CA SER A 14 -0.16 18.98 13.37
C SER A 14 -1.36 19.43 12.50
N PHE A 15 -1.44 20.71 12.12
CA PHE A 15 -2.57 21.20 11.32
C PHE A 15 -2.29 21.05 9.83
N VAL A 16 -3.25 20.42 9.11
CA VAL A 16 -3.24 20.37 7.65
C VAL A 16 -3.25 21.82 7.12
N SER A 17 -2.26 22.17 6.31
CA SER A 17 -2.16 23.54 5.77
C SER A 17 -3.35 23.86 4.87
N ILE A 18 -3.77 25.14 4.85
CA ILE A 18 -4.86 25.60 3.97
C ILE A 18 -4.55 25.30 2.49
N SER A 19 -3.28 25.39 2.09
CA SER A 19 -2.83 25.03 0.75
C SER A 19 -3.14 23.56 0.42
N ARG A 20 -2.86 22.64 1.35
CA ARG A 20 -3.17 21.20 1.18
C ARG A 20 -4.66 20.96 1.05
N ILE A 21 -5.49 21.64 1.86
CA ILE A 21 -6.95 21.53 1.74
C ILE A 21 -7.40 22.02 0.37
N LYS A 22 -6.91 23.18 -0.10
CA LYS A 22 -7.24 23.71 -1.43
C LYS A 22 -6.84 22.77 -2.56
N ALA A 23 -5.63 22.22 -2.52
CA ALA A 23 -5.16 21.27 -3.51
C ALA A 23 -6.02 20.00 -3.53
N HIS A 24 -6.36 19.46 -2.36
CA HIS A 24 -7.26 18.31 -2.24
C HIS A 24 -8.66 18.61 -2.80
N LEU A 25 -9.25 19.76 -2.47
CA LEU A 25 -10.56 20.16 -3.00
C LEU A 25 -10.52 20.36 -4.53
N LYS A 26 -9.46 20.95 -5.08
CA LYS A 26 -9.25 21.07 -6.54
C LYS A 26 -9.20 19.69 -7.21
N LEU A 27 -8.50 18.75 -6.59
CA LEU A 27 -8.36 17.39 -7.10
C LEU A 27 -9.71 16.65 -7.07
N LEU A 28 -10.48 16.77 -5.99
CA LEU A 28 -11.84 16.21 -5.91
C LEU A 28 -12.82 16.85 -6.90
N HIS A 29 -12.69 18.15 -7.15
CA HIS A 29 -13.47 18.82 -8.20
C HIS A 29 -13.13 18.29 -9.60
N ALA A 30 -11.86 18.01 -9.87
CA ALA A 30 -11.44 17.39 -11.12
C ALA A 30 -11.96 15.98 -11.28
N PHE A 31 -12.01 15.22 -10.19
CA PHE A 31 -12.65 13.91 -10.16
C PHE A 31 -14.13 14.00 -10.49
N ALA A 32 -14.87 14.95 -9.89
CA ALA A 32 -16.27 15.18 -10.21
C ALA A 32 -16.48 15.50 -11.71
N LYS A 33 -15.59 16.30 -12.31
CA LYS A 33 -15.63 16.57 -13.77
C LYS A 33 -15.33 15.36 -14.63
N LEU A 34 -14.34 14.55 -14.24
CA LEU A 34 -14.02 13.31 -14.95
C LEU A 34 -15.24 12.37 -14.91
N LYS A 35 -15.89 12.29 -13.75
CA LYS A 35 -17.11 11.53 -13.54
C LYS A 35 -18.26 12.01 -14.44
N GLU A 36 -18.54 13.32 -14.45
CA GLU A 36 -19.54 13.93 -15.36
C GLU A 36 -19.23 13.62 -16.84
N ARG A 37 -17.96 13.68 -17.25
CA ARG A 37 -17.54 13.35 -18.61
C ARG A 37 -17.83 11.90 -18.96
N ILE A 38 -17.55 10.96 -18.05
CA ILE A 38 -17.82 9.52 -18.24
C ILE A 38 -19.32 9.24 -18.29
N GLU A 39 -20.10 9.90 -17.42
CA GLU A 39 -21.57 9.79 -17.41
C GLU A 39 -22.22 10.32 -18.69
N GLY A 40 -21.57 11.28 -19.36
CA GLY A 40 -22.02 11.85 -20.62
C GLY A 40 -21.69 11.01 -21.86
N LEU A 41 -20.95 9.90 -21.73
CA LEU A 41 -20.57 9.08 -22.89
C LEU A 41 -21.73 8.21 -23.37
N GLY A 42 -21.87 8.09 -24.69
CA GLY A 42 -22.80 7.17 -25.33
C GLY A 42 -22.38 5.71 -25.20
N ASP A 43 -23.32 4.79 -25.40
CA ASP A 43 -23.09 3.33 -25.37
C ASP A 43 -22.11 2.86 -26.46
N ASP A 44 -21.99 3.64 -27.52
CA ASP A 44 -21.14 3.44 -28.67
C ASP A 44 -19.69 3.87 -28.44
N GLU A 45 -19.42 4.70 -27.42
CA GLU A 45 -18.06 5.19 -27.15
C GLU A 45 -17.24 4.24 -26.26
N ILE A 46 -17.88 3.50 -25.37
CA ILE A 46 -17.26 2.52 -24.49
C ILE A 46 -18.12 1.26 -24.44
N ASP A 47 -17.50 0.12 -24.77
CA ASP A 47 -18.09 -1.21 -24.64
C ASP A 47 -18.30 -1.56 -23.15
N VAL A 48 -19.43 -1.11 -22.60
CA VAL A 48 -19.86 -1.39 -21.22
C VAL A 48 -20.99 -2.43 -21.27
N PRO A 49 -20.87 -3.58 -20.60
CA PRO A 49 -21.92 -4.60 -20.54
C PRO A 49 -23.26 -4.01 -20.05
N ASN A 50 -24.18 -3.80 -20.98
CA ASN A 50 -25.40 -3.00 -20.81
C ASN A 50 -26.57 -3.75 -20.15
N ARG A 51 -26.32 -4.74 -19.28
CA ARG A 51 -27.37 -5.72 -18.96
C ARG A 51 -28.42 -5.34 -17.91
N ASP A 52 -28.20 -4.45 -16.94
CA ASP A 52 -29.18 -4.35 -15.81
C ASP A 52 -29.35 -3.00 -15.09
N ASN A 53 -29.55 -1.86 -15.77
CA ASN A 53 -29.70 -0.55 -15.07
C ASN A 53 -28.52 -0.19 -14.15
N ARG A 54 -27.47 -1.00 -14.22
CA ARG A 54 -26.23 -0.94 -13.48
C ARG A 54 -25.23 -0.07 -14.20
N ARG A 55 -25.57 0.71 -15.23
CA ARG A 55 -24.60 1.67 -15.80
C ARG A 55 -23.92 2.46 -14.70
N TRP A 56 -24.66 2.87 -13.68
CA TRP A 56 -24.07 3.42 -12.45
C TRP A 56 -23.35 2.39 -11.58
N THR A 57 -23.90 1.21 -11.30
CA THR A 57 -23.18 0.09 -10.66
C THR A 57 -22.18 -0.63 -11.59
N TRP A 58 -21.72 0.02 -12.65
CA TRP A 58 -20.75 -0.41 -13.67
C TRP A 58 -20.00 0.82 -14.18
N ILE A 59 -20.28 2.04 -13.71
CA ILE A 59 -19.50 3.28 -13.89
C ILE A 59 -18.98 3.71 -12.53
N ALA A 60 -19.73 3.51 -11.45
CA ALA A 60 -19.29 3.52 -10.06
C ALA A 60 -18.64 2.18 -9.68
N PHE A 61 -19.22 1.04 -10.11
CA PHE A 61 -18.50 -0.23 -10.02
C PHE A 61 -17.43 -0.34 -11.09
N ALA A 62 -17.52 0.37 -12.23
CA ALA A 62 -16.32 0.61 -13.00
C ALA A 62 -15.43 1.65 -12.35
N PHE A 63 -15.82 2.69 -11.64
CA PHE A 63 -14.82 3.41 -10.82
C PHE A 63 -14.10 2.49 -9.81
N VAL A 64 -14.73 1.35 -9.47
CA VAL A 64 -14.21 0.20 -8.72
C VAL A 64 -13.62 -0.94 -9.63
N LEU A 65 -13.78 -0.93 -10.97
CA LEU A 65 -13.25 -1.88 -11.98
C LEU A 65 -12.40 -1.22 -13.11
N ILE A 66 -12.71 -0.04 -13.63
CA ILE A 66 -11.76 1.07 -13.91
C ILE A 66 -10.79 1.25 -12.75
N ASP A 67 -11.10 0.89 -11.51
CA ASP A 67 -10.04 0.74 -10.53
C ASP A 67 -9.02 -0.28 -11.03
N SER A 68 -9.38 -1.40 -11.64
CA SER A 68 -8.38 -2.29 -12.26
C SER A 68 -7.73 -1.83 -13.57
N ASP A 69 -8.34 -0.96 -14.39
CA ASP A 69 -7.64 -0.30 -15.52
C ASP A 69 -6.76 0.86 -15.03
N VAL A 70 -7.27 1.75 -14.19
CA VAL A 70 -6.50 2.85 -13.59
C VAL A 70 -5.45 2.34 -12.61
N HIS A 71 -5.69 1.25 -11.90
CA HIS A 71 -4.64 0.50 -11.20
C HIS A 71 -3.61 -0.02 -12.14
N LEU A 72 -4.01 -0.48 -13.32
CA LEU A 72 -3.05 -0.99 -14.29
C LEU A 72 -2.28 0.16 -14.95
N ARG A 73 -2.92 1.30 -15.26
CA ARG A 73 -2.27 2.56 -15.65
C ARG A 73 -1.36 3.07 -14.54
N PHE A 74 -1.77 2.97 -13.27
CA PHE A 74 -0.98 3.31 -12.10
C PHE A 74 0.19 2.35 -11.91
N ASP A 75 0.00 1.04 -12.09
CA ASP A 75 1.05 0.02 -12.05
C ASP A 75 2.05 0.22 -13.21
N LEU A 76 1.57 0.49 -14.42
CA LEU A 76 2.39 0.84 -15.58
C LEU A 76 3.16 2.15 -15.35
N TRP A 77 2.53 3.14 -14.74
CA TRP A 77 3.20 4.38 -14.35
C TRP A 77 4.27 4.12 -13.29
N CYS A 78 3.97 3.31 -12.26
CA CYS A 78 4.94 2.93 -11.25
C CYS A 78 6.13 2.18 -11.86
N LYS A 79 5.87 1.19 -12.73
CA LYS A 79 6.90 0.42 -13.44
C LYS A 79 7.75 1.29 -14.38
N SER A 80 7.14 2.24 -15.07
CA SER A 80 7.87 3.13 -15.99
C SER A 80 8.62 4.26 -15.29
N THR A 81 8.27 4.56 -14.04
CA THR A 81 8.90 5.64 -13.26
C THR A 81 9.92 5.11 -12.25
N CYS A 82 9.84 3.85 -11.84
CA CYS A 82 10.68 3.32 -10.77
C CYS A 82 12.18 3.30 -11.09
N ASP A 83 12.53 3.20 -12.37
CA ASP A 83 13.92 3.15 -12.82
C ASP A 83 14.50 4.55 -13.13
N LYS A 84 13.65 5.59 -13.10
CA LYS A 84 14.09 6.96 -13.35
C LYS A 84 14.83 7.51 -12.14
N PRO A 85 16.02 8.13 -12.32
CA PRO A 85 16.76 8.68 -11.21
C PRO A 85 16.01 9.84 -10.55
N LEU A 86 16.12 9.92 -9.23
CA LEU A 86 15.45 10.93 -8.38
C LEU A 86 15.64 12.38 -8.81
N TRP A 87 16.75 12.72 -9.46
CA TRP A 87 17.03 14.08 -9.91
C TRP A 87 16.25 14.47 -11.17
N GLU A 88 15.97 13.51 -12.08
CA GLU A 88 15.04 13.73 -13.20
C GLU A 88 13.64 14.02 -12.66
N ILE A 89 13.29 13.33 -11.58
CA ILE A 89 12.03 13.53 -10.87
C ILE A 89 12.00 14.90 -10.18
N SER A 90 13.05 15.30 -9.45
CA SER A 90 12.98 16.52 -8.63
C SER A 90 12.92 17.83 -9.44
N GLY A 91 13.46 17.85 -10.67
CA GLY A 91 13.40 19.03 -11.55
C GLY A 91 12.36 18.94 -12.68
N GLY A 92 12.00 17.74 -13.11
CA GLY A 92 11.14 17.49 -14.27
C GLY A 92 9.86 16.70 -13.99
N LEU A 93 9.65 16.14 -12.79
CA LEU A 93 8.47 15.29 -12.51
C LEU A 93 7.17 16.06 -12.74
N VAL A 94 7.09 17.29 -12.22
CA VAL A 94 5.88 18.09 -12.34
C VAL A 94 5.59 18.38 -13.81
N THR A 95 6.60 18.66 -14.63
CA THR A 95 6.43 19.06 -16.03
C THR A 95 6.30 17.90 -17.02
N PHE A 96 6.96 16.77 -16.77
CA PHE A 96 7.09 15.70 -17.77
C PHE A 96 6.46 14.38 -17.32
N HIS A 97 6.53 14.07 -16.03
CA HIS A 97 6.20 12.72 -15.54
C HIS A 97 4.94 12.65 -14.67
N LEU A 98 4.24 13.77 -14.46
CA LEU A 98 2.94 13.75 -13.78
C LEU A 98 1.96 12.91 -14.61
N PRO A 99 1.32 11.89 -14.03
CA PRO A 99 0.43 11.02 -14.78
C PRO A 99 -0.90 11.73 -15.08
N PRO A 100 -1.77 11.16 -15.92
CA PRO A 100 -3.17 11.57 -16.07
C PRO A 100 -3.90 11.69 -14.73
N VAL A 101 -4.99 12.48 -14.73
CA VAL A 101 -5.75 12.78 -13.49
C VAL A 101 -6.32 11.52 -12.83
N ASP A 102 -6.79 10.55 -13.61
CA ASP A 102 -7.30 9.26 -13.13
C ASP A 102 -6.23 8.49 -12.34
N VAL A 103 -5.00 8.42 -12.85
CA VAL A 103 -3.89 7.71 -12.20
C VAL A 103 -3.42 8.44 -10.95
N PHE A 104 -3.37 9.78 -11.01
CA PHE A 104 -3.03 10.59 -9.85
C PHE A 104 -4.07 10.47 -8.73
N MET A 105 -5.35 10.31 -9.10
CA MET A 105 -6.43 10.06 -8.14
C MET A 105 -6.25 8.74 -7.40
N VAL A 106 -5.86 7.67 -8.10
CA VAL A 106 -5.54 6.37 -7.48
C VAL A 106 -4.37 6.51 -6.52
N TRP A 107 -3.29 7.18 -6.92
CA TRP A 107 -2.17 7.45 -6.02
C TRP A 107 -2.59 8.26 -4.78
N HIS A 108 -3.33 9.35 -4.98
CA HIS A 108 -3.79 10.21 -3.88
C HIS A 108 -4.66 9.42 -2.90
N SER A 109 -5.60 8.66 -3.44
CA SER A 109 -6.48 7.74 -2.70
C SER A 109 -5.70 6.72 -1.88
N TYR A 110 -4.70 6.12 -2.51
CA TYR A 110 -3.78 5.20 -1.85
C TYR A 110 -3.01 5.87 -0.70
N SER A 111 -2.55 7.11 -0.89
CA SER A 111 -1.85 7.89 0.14
C SER A 111 -2.71 8.22 1.37
N LEU A 112 -4.05 8.18 1.24
CA LEU A 112 -4.99 8.36 2.35
C LEU A 112 -5.02 7.17 3.31
N ASN A 113 -4.39 6.03 2.97
CA ASN A 113 -4.13 4.95 3.92
C ASN A 113 -2.65 4.96 4.33
N PRO A 114 -2.25 5.83 5.29
CA PRO A 114 -0.84 6.09 5.58
C PRO A 114 -0.09 4.85 6.07
N ALA A 115 -0.77 3.92 6.76
CA ALA A 115 -0.12 2.71 7.25
C ALA A 115 0.29 1.78 6.09
N TRP A 116 -0.62 1.51 5.15
CA TRP A 116 -0.30 0.70 3.97
C TRP A 116 0.64 1.42 3.02
N TYR A 117 0.37 2.69 2.74
CA TYR A 117 1.18 3.51 1.85
C TYR A 117 2.64 3.58 2.30
N GLN A 118 2.91 3.93 3.57
CA GLN A 118 4.28 4.04 4.07
C GLN A 118 5.02 2.70 4.11
N GLU A 119 4.30 1.60 4.39
CA GLU A 119 4.87 0.26 4.36
C GLU A 119 5.29 -0.15 2.94
N ASP A 120 4.39 0.03 1.98
CA ASP A 120 4.58 -0.44 0.61
C ASP A 120 5.60 0.39 -0.17
N VAL A 121 5.66 1.71 0.00
CA VAL A 121 6.72 2.53 -0.65
C VAL A 121 8.13 2.18 -0.13
N LYS A 122 8.23 1.48 1.00
CA LYS A 122 9.50 0.91 1.48
C LYS A 122 9.74 -0.52 1.00
N ARG A 123 8.69 -1.34 1.01
CA ARG A 123 8.74 -2.78 0.75
C ARG A 123 8.79 -3.13 -0.74
N VAL A 124 8.12 -2.34 -1.58
CA VAL A 124 7.92 -2.64 -2.99
C VAL A 124 8.82 -1.72 -3.83
N PRO A 125 9.84 -2.26 -4.52
CA PRO A 125 10.79 -1.44 -5.28
C PRO A 125 10.15 -0.50 -6.29
N SER A 126 9.13 -0.98 -7.02
CA SER A 126 8.42 -0.18 -8.03
C SER A 126 7.61 1.00 -7.44
N LEU A 127 7.39 1.03 -6.13
CA LEU A 127 6.63 2.09 -5.43
C LEU A 127 7.54 3.07 -4.70
N LYS A 128 8.86 2.87 -4.70
CA LYS A 128 9.80 3.64 -3.88
C LYS A 128 9.77 5.14 -4.18
N PHE A 129 9.68 5.50 -5.46
CA PHE A 129 9.61 6.90 -5.91
C PHE A 129 8.38 7.65 -5.39
N LEU A 130 7.30 6.94 -5.02
CA LEU A 130 6.09 7.57 -4.48
C LEU A 130 6.36 8.23 -3.13
N GLN A 131 7.38 7.78 -2.37
CA GLN A 131 7.79 8.47 -1.15
C GLN A 131 8.22 9.91 -1.45
N ASP A 132 8.98 10.12 -2.51
CA ASP A 132 9.47 11.44 -2.90
C ASP A 132 8.36 12.28 -3.53
N LEU A 133 7.50 11.66 -4.34
CA LEU A 133 6.28 12.29 -4.83
C LEU A 133 5.39 12.79 -3.68
N GLY A 134 5.25 12.01 -2.61
CA GLY A 134 4.51 12.41 -1.42
C GLY A 134 5.11 13.65 -0.76
N ARG A 135 6.44 13.71 -0.62
CA ARG A 135 7.14 14.89 -0.10
C ARG A 135 6.97 16.11 -1.00
N LEU A 136 7.07 15.92 -2.32
CA LEU A 136 6.85 16.99 -3.30
C LEU A 136 5.42 17.51 -3.24
N PHE A 137 4.44 16.62 -3.06
CA PHE A 137 3.05 17.03 -2.90
C PHE A 137 2.84 17.80 -1.59
N GLU A 138 3.54 17.46 -0.51
CA GLU A 138 3.48 18.25 0.73
C GLU A 138 4.00 19.68 0.56
N THR A 139 5.02 19.89 -0.29
CA THR A 139 5.62 21.22 -0.51
C THR A 139 4.95 22.01 -1.64
N CYS A 140 4.44 21.33 -2.68
CA CYS A 140 4.03 21.93 -3.95
C CYS A 140 2.62 21.52 -4.40
N ALA A 141 1.73 21.17 -3.46
CA ALA A 141 0.39 20.63 -3.76
C ALA A 141 -0.40 21.49 -4.77
N ASP A 142 -0.40 22.81 -4.59
CA ASP A 142 -1.22 23.71 -5.41
C ASP A 142 -0.73 23.80 -6.86
N ASP A 143 0.59 23.83 -7.05
CA ASP A 143 1.22 23.86 -8.38
C ASP A 143 1.03 22.52 -9.10
N MET A 144 1.26 21.41 -8.40
CA MET A 144 1.07 20.07 -8.95
C MET A 144 -0.37 19.83 -9.39
N VAL A 145 -1.34 20.19 -8.55
CA VAL A 145 -2.76 20.04 -8.92
C VAL A 145 -3.11 21.00 -10.06
N SER A 146 -2.67 22.26 -10.02
CA SER A 146 -2.96 23.21 -11.11
C SER A 146 -2.38 22.72 -12.45
N TYR A 147 -1.20 22.11 -12.44
CA TYR A 147 -0.59 21.51 -13.61
C TYR A 147 -1.33 20.23 -14.07
N LEU A 148 -1.73 19.36 -13.14
CA LEU A 148 -2.52 18.16 -13.41
C LEU A 148 -3.85 18.50 -14.12
N LEU A 149 -4.49 19.61 -13.73
CA LEU A 149 -5.78 20.05 -14.27
C LEU A 149 -5.67 20.92 -15.52
N SER A 150 -4.46 21.31 -15.90
CA SER A 150 -4.19 21.99 -17.17
C SER A 150 -4.21 20.99 -18.33
N LYS A 151 -4.39 21.49 -19.56
CA LYS A 151 -4.27 20.64 -20.75
C LYS A 151 -2.85 20.03 -20.76
N PRO A 152 -2.69 18.71 -20.90
CA PRO A 152 -1.36 18.10 -20.95
C PRO A 152 -0.58 18.66 -22.15
N SER A 153 0.72 18.88 -21.96
CA SER A 153 1.62 19.19 -23.07
C SER A 153 1.79 17.96 -23.97
N ASP A 154 2.10 18.18 -25.25
CA ASP A 154 2.35 17.09 -26.20
C ASP A 154 3.51 16.20 -25.75
N THR A 155 4.54 16.81 -25.14
CA THR A 155 5.67 16.08 -24.54
C THR A 155 5.21 15.14 -23.43
N ARG A 156 4.42 15.63 -22.46
CA ARG A 156 3.91 14.83 -21.34
C ARG A 156 3.02 13.68 -21.83
N ALA A 157 2.14 13.95 -22.80
CA ALA A 157 1.28 12.92 -23.38
C ALA A 157 2.08 11.87 -24.17
N SER A 158 3.11 12.30 -24.90
CA SER A 158 3.99 11.42 -25.67
C SER A 158 4.87 10.56 -24.76
N GLU A 159 5.43 11.12 -23.70
CA GLU A 159 6.20 10.38 -22.70
C GLU A 159 5.35 9.32 -22.02
N TRP A 160 4.13 9.67 -21.59
CA TRP A 160 3.18 8.72 -21.03
C TRP A 160 2.89 7.57 -22.01
N THR A 161 2.60 7.91 -23.26
CA THR A 161 2.25 6.91 -24.29
C THR A 161 3.43 6.01 -24.60
N SER A 162 4.64 6.55 -24.71
CA SER A 162 5.86 5.79 -24.90
C SER A 162 6.14 4.85 -23.73
N ALA A 163 5.95 5.34 -22.50
CA ALA A 163 6.22 4.60 -21.28
C ALA A 163 5.20 3.49 -20.99
N THR A 164 3.92 3.73 -21.24
CA THR A 164 2.82 2.85 -20.84
C THR A 164 2.19 2.09 -22.00
N GLN A 165 2.48 2.50 -23.25
CA GLN A 165 1.82 2.02 -24.46
C GLN A 165 0.29 2.27 -24.45
N LEU A 166 -0.17 3.21 -23.63
CA LEU A 166 -1.57 3.62 -23.52
C LEU A 166 -1.72 5.11 -23.81
N PRO A 167 -2.83 5.54 -24.42
CA PRO A 167 -3.15 6.96 -24.55
C PRO A 167 -3.13 7.70 -23.21
N PHE A 168 -2.80 8.99 -23.26
CA PHE A 168 -2.87 9.84 -22.06
C PHE A 168 -4.32 10.06 -21.61
N ASP A 169 -5.23 10.26 -22.57
CA ASP A 169 -6.65 10.36 -22.28
C ASP A 169 -7.21 9.00 -21.84
N PHE A 170 -7.89 9.00 -20.70
CA PHE A 170 -8.45 7.81 -20.10
C PHE A 170 -9.51 7.12 -20.99
N ILE A 171 -10.37 7.89 -21.68
CA ILE A 171 -11.44 7.34 -22.52
C ILE A 171 -10.83 6.68 -23.75
N GLU A 172 -9.86 7.33 -24.39
CA GLU A 172 -9.14 6.73 -25.51
C GLU A 172 -8.37 5.47 -25.10
N SER A 173 -7.89 5.43 -23.86
CA SER A 173 -7.23 4.25 -23.31
C SER A 173 -8.19 3.09 -23.10
N ALA A 174 -9.37 3.34 -22.53
CA ALA A 174 -10.40 2.32 -22.31
C ALA A 174 -10.88 1.66 -23.62
N LYS A 175 -10.76 2.37 -24.75
CA LYS A 175 -11.06 1.82 -26.10
C LYS A 175 -10.03 0.80 -26.56
N VAL A 176 -8.73 1.08 -26.36
CA VAL A 176 -7.64 0.19 -26.82
C VAL A 176 -7.30 -0.90 -25.81
N PHE A 177 -7.58 -0.66 -24.54
CA PHE A 177 -7.13 -1.50 -23.46
C PHE A 177 -8.15 -2.59 -23.12
N LYS A 178 -7.95 -3.78 -23.69
CA LYS A 178 -8.87 -4.93 -23.54
C LYS A 178 -8.27 -6.11 -22.79
N THR A 179 -6.95 -6.14 -22.61
CA THR A 179 -6.24 -7.29 -22.02
C THR A 179 -5.21 -6.87 -21.01
N ARG A 180 -4.98 -7.70 -19.99
CA ARG A 180 -3.88 -7.59 -19.02
C ARG A 180 -2.98 -8.82 -19.11
N THR A 181 -1.69 -8.62 -18.91
CA THR A 181 -0.76 -9.74 -18.70
C THR A 181 -0.75 -10.14 -17.22
N ILE A 182 -1.02 -11.41 -16.95
CA ILE A 182 -0.82 -12.05 -15.64
C ILE A 182 0.23 -13.15 -15.77
N ILE A 183 0.87 -13.54 -14.68
CA ILE A 183 1.83 -14.65 -14.69
C ILE A 183 1.17 -15.89 -14.08
N CYS A 184 1.19 -17.02 -14.79
CA CYS A 184 0.61 -18.28 -14.33
C CYS A 184 1.26 -18.75 -13.00
N PRO A 185 0.47 -19.03 -11.94
CA PRO A 185 1.01 -19.54 -10.68
C PRO A 185 1.77 -20.86 -10.77
N CYS A 186 1.49 -21.69 -11.78
CA CYS A 186 2.07 -23.02 -11.92
C CYS A 186 3.31 -23.03 -12.83
N CYS A 187 3.21 -22.49 -14.05
CA CYS A 187 4.30 -22.56 -15.04
C CYS A 187 5.07 -21.24 -15.22
N ARG A 188 4.67 -20.17 -14.53
CA ARG A 188 5.29 -18.83 -14.58
C ARG A 188 5.32 -18.16 -15.96
N LYS A 189 4.55 -18.66 -16.92
CA LYS A 189 4.42 -18.00 -18.23
C LYS A 189 3.46 -16.82 -18.15
N ASP A 190 3.78 -15.78 -18.88
CA ASP A 190 2.92 -14.62 -19.10
C ASP A 190 1.68 -15.05 -19.90
N LEU A 191 0.51 -14.63 -19.44
CA LEU A 191 -0.78 -14.92 -20.02
C LEU A 191 -1.52 -13.59 -20.22
N ALA A 192 -1.85 -13.29 -21.47
CA ALA A 192 -2.80 -12.22 -21.77
C ALA A 192 -4.21 -12.71 -21.44
N VAL A 193 -4.88 -12.03 -20.51
CA VAL A 193 -6.28 -12.29 -20.15
C VAL A 193 -7.14 -11.09 -20.48
N SER A 194 -8.34 -11.32 -20.98
CA SER A 194 -9.31 -10.24 -21.21
C SER A 194 -9.67 -9.58 -19.89
N LEU A 195 -9.78 -8.26 -19.90
CA LEU A 195 -10.21 -7.48 -18.74
C LEU A 195 -11.66 -7.81 -18.40
N SER A 196 -12.53 -7.82 -19.42
CA SER A 196 -13.93 -8.21 -19.32
C SER A 196 -14.30 -9.07 -20.52
N ASN A 197 -15.25 -9.98 -20.35
CA ASN A 197 -15.83 -10.79 -21.43
C ASN A 197 -17.31 -11.09 -21.15
N GLU A 198 -17.98 -11.70 -22.13
CA GLU A 198 -19.41 -12.03 -22.05
C GLU A 198 -19.72 -13.12 -21.01
N ASP A 199 -18.74 -13.96 -20.69
CA ASP A 199 -18.87 -15.09 -19.75
C ASP A 199 -18.72 -14.68 -18.27
N ASP A 200 -18.52 -13.40 -17.99
CA ASP A 200 -18.21 -12.87 -16.65
C ASP A 200 -16.92 -13.43 -16.01
N THR A 201 -15.97 -13.87 -16.84
CA THR A 201 -14.70 -14.48 -16.39
C THR A 201 -13.46 -13.62 -16.62
N GLY A 202 -13.61 -12.40 -17.14
CA GLY A 202 -12.52 -11.45 -17.32
C GLY A 202 -11.86 -11.04 -16.01
N TYR A 203 -10.61 -10.55 -16.08
CA TYR A 203 -9.80 -10.20 -14.91
C TYR A 203 -10.47 -9.21 -13.96
N LEU A 204 -11.25 -8.27 -14.48
CA LEU A 204 -11.98 -7.28 -13.68
C LEU A 204 -13.24 -7.90 -13.06
N GLN A 205 -13.80 -8.94 -13.66
CA GLN A 205 -15.08 -9.51 -13.23
C GLN A 205 -14.94 -10.30 -11.92
N LYS A 206 -16.05 -10.42 -11.19
CA LYS A 206 -16.08 -11.03 -9.84
C LYS A 206 -15.68 -12.51 -9.90
N THR A 207 -16.08 -13.19 -10.97
CA THR A 207 -15.83 -14.60 -11.25
C THR A 207 -14.61 -14.81 -12.15
N PHE A 208 -13.60 -13.93 -12.06
CA PHE A 208 -12.36 -14.04 -12.84
C PHE A 208 -11.83 -15.48 -12.85
N LEU A 209 -11.72 -16.03 -14.05
CA LEU A 209 -11.25 -17.36 -14.32
C LEU A 209 -10.49 -17.36 -15.65
N ALA A 210 -9.26 -17.86 -15.64
CA ALA A 210 -8.44 -17.99 -16.85
C ALA A 210 -7.79 -19.37 -16.91
N GLN A 211 -7.69 -19.94 -18.10
CA GLN A 211 -6.98 -21.19 -18.32
C GLN A 211 -5.56 -20.91 -18.84
N CYS A 212 -4.57 -21.61 -18.29
CA CYS A 212 -3.20 -21.52 -18.80
C CYS A 212 -3.08 -22.24 -20.14
N THR A 213 -2.60 -21.55 -21.17
CA THR A 213 -2.39 -22.11 -22.52
C THR A 213 -1.07 -22.88 -22.66
N TYR A 214 -0.12 -22.70 -21.74
CA TYR A 214 1.21 -23.28 -21.81
C TYR A 214 1.37 -24.62 -21.08
N GLY A 215 0.45 -24.97 -20.18
CA GLY A 215 0.57 -26.17 -19.36
C GLY A 215 -0.76 -26.89 -19.20
N SER A 216 -0.87 -28.09 -19.77
CA SER A 216 -2.06 -28.95 -19.66
C SER A 216 -2.38 -29.36 -18.22
N GLN A 217 -1.39 -29.28 -17.31
CA GLN A 217 -1.53 -29.62 -15.89
C GLN A 217 -1.66 -28.38 -14.99
N CYS A 218 -1.68 -27.16 -15.56
CA CYS A 218 -1.86 -25.97 -14.75
C CYS A 218 -3.31 -25.89 -14.24
N PRO A 219 -3.53 -25.65 -12.94
CA PRO A 219 -4.87 -25.39 -12.44
C PRO A 219 -5.41 -24.11 -13.09
N GLU A 220 -6.74 -23.99 -13.11
CA GLU A 220 -7.40 -22.75 -13.54
C GLU A 220 -6.86 -21.57 -12.70
N ILE A 221 -6.88 -20.36 -13.24
CA ILE A 221 -6.30 -19.19 -12.60
C ILE A 221 -7.43 -18.29 -12.15
N ASN A 222 -7.45 -17.92 -10.87
CA ASN A 222 -8.39 -16.97 -10.29
C ASN A 222 -7.64 -16.01 -9.35
N LYS A 223 -8.31 -14.97 -8.84
CA LYS A 223 -7.68 -13.95 -7.98
C LYS A 223 -7.06 -14.55 -6.71
N SER A 224 -7.70 -15.56 -6.13
CA SER A 224 -7.18 -16.27 -4.95
C SER A 224 -5.87 -17.01 -5.23
N ARG A 225 -5.73 -17.66 -6.39
CA ARG A 225 -4.49 -18.34 -6.81
C ARG A 225 -3.38 -17.35 -7.15
N LEU A 226 -3.73 -16.24 -7.77
CA LEU A 226 -2.83 -15.12 -8.03
C LEU A 226 -2.30 -14.51 -6.71
N ALA A 227 -3.18 -14.31 -5.73
CA ALA A 227 -2.81 -13.86 -4.39
C ALA A 227 -1.92 -14.85 -3.64
N ALA A 228 -2.23 -16.16 -3.71
CA ALA A 228 -1.39 -17.20 -3.13
C ALA A 228 0.02 -17.18 -3.71
N ARG A 229 0.15 -16.92 -5.01
CA ARG A 229 1.44 -16.72 -5.65
C ARG A 229 2.14 -15.46 -5.16
N LYS A 230 1.47 -14.31 -5.09
CA LYS A 230 2.04 -13.07 -4.52
C LYS A 230 2.59 -13.30 -3.11
N LEU A 231 1.85 -14.01 -2.25
CA LEU A 231 2.32 -14.36 -0.90
C LEU A 231 3.51 -15.34 -0.93
N ALA A 232 3.47 -16.37 -1.77
CA ALA A 232 4.60 -17.29 -1.95
C ALA A 232 5.85 -16.58 -2.49
N GLU A 233 5.68 -15.61 -3.38
CA GLU A 233 6.74 -14.76 -3.91
C GLU A 233 7.37 -13.93 -2.78
N ASP A 234 6.57 -13.26 -1.95
CA ASP A 234 7.09 -12.49 -0.80
C ASP A 234 7.78 -13.39 0.24
N LEU A 235 7.25 -14.60 0.49
CA LEU A 235 7.86 -15.59 1.39
C LEU A 235 9.22 -16.11 0.89
N SER A 236 9.30 -16.41 -0.40
CA SER A 236 10.51 -16.96 -1.06
C SER A 236 11.55 -15.90 -1.40
N THR A 237 11.18 -14.62 -1.42
CA THR A 237 12.12 -13.52 -1.66
C THR A 237 12.98 -13.29 -0.42
N ASN A 238 14.18 -13.85 -0.41
CA ASN A 238 15.19 -13.62 0.63
C ASN A 238 16.52 -13.24 -0.04
N GLY A 239 16.86 -11.95 -0.01
CA GLY A 239 18.17 -11.49 -0.47
C GLY A 239 19.25 -11.78 0.58
N PRO A 240 20.51 -12.10 0.19
CA PRO A 240 21.65 -11.95 1.08
C PRO A 240 21.70 -10.47 1.48
N CYS A 241 21.77 -10.19 2.77
CA CYS A 241 21.50 -8.85 3.25
C CYS A 241 22.39 -8.54 4.44
N ASN A 242 23.29 -7.59 4.23
CA ASN A 242 24.19 -7.09 5.27
C ASN A 242 23.50 -6.04 6.16
N ASP A 243 22.36 -5.46 5.71
CA ASP A 243 21.56 -4.47 6.45
C ASP A 243 20.07 -4.80 6.40
N MET A 244 19.40 -4.94 7.54
CA MET A 244 17.93 -5.13 7.61
C MET A 244 17.11 -4.11 6.78
N ARG A 245 17.65 -2.92 6.48
CA ARG A 245 17.01 -1.91 5.61
C ARG A 245 17.04 -2.26 4.12
N GLU A 246 17.99 -3.09 3.70
CA GLU A 246 18.11 -3.62 2.33
C GLU A 246 17.32 -4.91 2.13
N TYR A 247 16.65 -5.41 3.17
CA TYR A 247 15.90 -6.65 3.09
C TYR A 247 14.72 -6.49 2.12
N GLN A 248 14.87 -7.08 0.93
CA GLN A 248 14.15 -6.58 -0.24
C GLN A 248 12.65 -6.84 -0.23
N ARG A 249 12.10 -7.79 0.55
CA ARG A 249 10.63 -7.97 0.70
C ARG A 249 10.25 -8.61 2.04
N TYR A 250 9.76 -7.79 2.97
CA TYR A 250 9.00 -8.24 4.14
C TYR A 250 7.59 -8.67 3.72
N LEU A 251 6.85 -9.34 4.60
CA LEU A 251 5.42 -9.58 4.37
C LEU A 251 4.64 -8.28 4.56
N ALA A 252 3.67 -8.05 3.70
CA ALA A 252 2.76 -6.93 3.85
C ALA A 252 2.04 -6.96 5.21
N GLY A 253 1.99 -5.82 5.89
CA GLY A 253 1.29 -5.62 7.15
C GLY A 253 2.13 -5.92 8.38
N THR A 254 3.44 -6.17 8.21
CA THR A 254 4.34 -6.58 9.30
C THR A 254 5.37 -5.53 9.67
N VAL A 255 5.71 -4.61 8.76
CA VAL A 255 6.77 -3.61 8.96
C VAL A 255 6.26 -2.37 9.67
N TYR A 256 5.05 -1.91 9.34
CA TYR A 256 4.51 -0.68 9.90
C TYR A 256 3.56 -0.99 11.07
N THR A 257 3.85 -0.41 12.24
CA THR A 257 2.99 -0.50 13.42
C THR A 257 2.63 0.89 13.94
N THR A 258 1.53 1.00 14.67
CA THR A 258 1.10 2.28 15.26
C THR A 258 2.07 2.83 16.30
N LYS A 259 2.88 1.98 16.93
CA LYS A 259 3.84 2.35 17.98
C LYS A 259 5.25 2.60 17.44
N VAL A 260 5.65 1.83 16.45
CA VAL A 260 7.00 1.85 15.87
C VAL A 260 6.86 1.84 14.35
N PRO A 261 7.13 2.97 13.68
CA PRO A 261 7.24 2.97 12.24
C PRO A 261 8.50 2.18 11.84
N TYR A 262 8.35 1.23 10.91
CA TYR A 262 9.42 0.41 10.35
C TYR A 262 10.11 -0.55 11.34
N ASP A 263 9.34 -1.41 12.00
CA ASP A 263 9.85 -2.48 12.87
C ASP A 263 10.32 -3.70 12.06
N TYR A 264 11.46 -3.54 11.37
CA TYR A 264 12.08 -4.58 10.54
C TYR A 264 12.42 -5.85 11.32
N ARG A 265 12.77 -5.73 12.61
CA ARG A 265 13.10 -6.89 13.46
C ARG A 265 11.86 -7.74 13.69
N LYS A 266 10.74 -7.11 14.05
CA LYS A 266 9.46 -7.80 14.22
C LYS A 266 8.98 -8.40 12.90
N ALA A 267 9.03 -7.63 11.80
CA ALA A 267 8.64 -8.11 10.48
C ALA A 267 9.42 -9.36 10.06
N ARG A 268 10.74 -9.33 10.28
CA ARG A 268 11.61 -10.48 10.06
C ARG A 268 11.24 -11.66 10.95
N HIS A 269 11.06 -11.44 12.25
CA HIS A 269 10.70 -12.49 13.20
C HIS A 269 9.36 -13.17 12.84
N ILE A 270 8.37 -12.39 12.39
CA ILE A 270 7.09 -12.92 11.90
C ILE A 270 7.31 -13.79 10.67
N LYS A 271 8.05 -13.30 9.68
CA LYS A 271 8.36 -14.06 8.46
C LYS A 271 9.12 -15.35 8.79
N ASP A 272 10.15 -15.26 9.63
CA ASP A 272 10.91 -16.41 10.12
C ASP A 272 9.99 -17.43 10.79
N ALA A 273 9.13 -17.00 11.71
CA ALA A 273 8.19 -17.88 12.39
C ALA A 273 7.26 -18.61 11.41
N ILE A 274 6.76 -17.91 10.39
CA ILE A 274 5.92 -18.48 9.33
C ILE A 274 6.68 -19.52 8.50
N LEU A 275 7.94 -19.24 8.14
CA LEU A 275 8.77 -20.15 7.33
C LEU A 275 9.17 -21.44 8.06
N GLN A 276 9.00 -21.51 9.39
CA GLN A 276 9.19 -22.75 10.18
C GLN A 276 8.14 -23.83 9.89
N VAL A 277 7.11 -23.53 9.10
CA VAL A 277 6.05 -24.49 8.83
C VAL A 277 6.51 -25.47 7.73
N PRO A 278 6.39 -26.80 7.92
CA PRO A 278 6.88 -27.78 6.95
C PRO A 278 6.37 -27.58 5.51
N LYS A 279 5.14 -27.11 5.35
CA LYS A 279 4.57 -26.81 4.01
C LYS A 279 5.24 -25.62 3.30
N LEU A 280 5.99 -24.80 4.02
CA LEU A 280 6.68 -23.60 3.51
C LEU A 280 8.22 -23.77 3.44
N HIS A 281 8.75 -24.93 3.83
CA HIS A 281 10.17 -25.27 3.77
C HIS A 281 10.74 -25.21 2.33
N TRP A 282 12.05 -25.35 2.20
CA TRP A 282 12.71 -25.49 0.91
C TRP A 282 12.25 -26.73 0.12
N PRO A 283 12.48 -26.80 -1.21
CA PRO A 283 12.09 -27.95 -2.03
C PRO A 283 12.59 -29.31 -1.48
N ASN A 284 13.81 -29.35 -0.95
CA ASN A 284 14.44 -30.52 -0.31
C ASN A 284 13.90 -30.85 1.10
N GLY A 285 12.89 -30.12 1.59
CA GLY A 285 12.29 -30.32 2.91
C GLY A 285 13.07 -29.70 4.08
N THR A 286 14.26 -29.14 3.84
CA THR A 286 15.05 -28.52 4.92
C THR A 286 14.39 -27.26 5.42
N HIS A 287 14.43 -27.10 6.73
CA HIS A 287 13.96 -25.90 7.40
C HIS A 287 14.78 -24.68 6.95
N TYR A 288 14.10 -23.57 6.62
CA TYR A 288 14.77 -22.32 6.28
C TYR A 288 15.01 -21.44 7.49
N SER A 289 16.27 -21.29 7.88
CA SER A 289 16.67 -20.27 8.85
C SER A 289 17.31 -19.09 8.12
N LEU A 290 16.80 -17.87 8.31
CA LEU A 290 17.48 -16.68 7.79
C LEU A 290 18.91 -16.56 8.34
N PRO A 291 19.89 -16.10 7.54
CA PRO A 291 21.27 -15.90 8.00
C PRO A 291 21.31 -14.98 9.22
N SER A 292 22.02 -15.38 10.29
CA SER A 292 22.16 -14.52 11.47
C SER A 292 22.82 -13.18 11.06
N LEU A 293 22.23 -12.06 11.48
CA LEU A 293 22.80 -10.72 11.21
C LEU A 293 24.17 -10.52 11.85
N SER A 294 24.50 -11.28 12.89
CA SER A 294 25.73 -11.15 13.66
C SER A 294 26.91 -11.97 13.12
N ARG A 295 26.69 -12.84 12.13
CA ARG A 295 27.75 -13.66 11.52
C ARG A 295 27.44 -13.88 10.03
N PRO A 296 28.08 -13.15 9.10
CA PRO A 296 28.12 -13.59 7.71
C PRO A 296 28.82 -14.95 7.72
N ARG A 297 28.06 -16.03 7.50
CA ARG A 297 28.63 -17.37 7.47
C ARG A 297 29.39 -17.55 6.17
N ASP A 298 30.67 -17.88 6.27
CA ASP A 298 31.48 -18.54 5.24
C ASP A 298 31.15 -20.05 5.13
N SER A 299 29.99 -20.49 5.64
CA SER A 299 29.67 -21.93 5.78
C SER A 299 28.97 -22.48 4.55
N GLU A 300 29.65 -23.43 3.91
CA GLU A 300 29.17 -24.49 3.01
C GLU A 300 28.26 -24.07 1.85
N ILE A 301 28.73 -24.42 0.65
CA ILE A 301 28.06 -24.29 -0.64
C ILE A 301 26.89 -25.30 -0.70
N ILE A 302 25.88 -25.14 0.15
CA ILE A 302 24.59 -25.76 -0.10
C ILE A 302 23.95 -24.90 -1.20
N PRO A 303 23.67 -25.46 -2.40
CA PRO A 303 23.00 -24.70 -3.45
C PRO A 303 21.66 -24.22 -2.91
N LYS A 304 21.54 -22.91 -2.71
CA LYS A 304 20.27 -22.32 -2.29
C LYS A 304 19.29 -22.47 -3.46
N PRO A 305 18.06 -22.97 -3.23
CA PRO A 305 17.06 -22.99 -4.29
C PRO A 305 16.89 -21.57 -4.81
N THR A 306 16.73 -21.45 -6.13
CA THR A 306 16.31 -20.19 -6.71
C THR A 306 14.99 -19.76 -6.07
N ARG A 307 14.75 -18.45 -6.05
CA ARG A 307 13.47 -17.88 -5.60
C ARG A 307 12.28 -18.57 -6.26
N GLU A 308 12.39 -18.84 -7.55
CA GLU A 308 11.33 -19.41 -8.38
C GLU A 308 11.02 -20.87 -8.03
N GLU A 309 12.06 -21.66 -7.76
CA GLU A 309 11.91 -23.05 -7.31
C GLU A 309 11.23 -23.12 -5.95
N TRP A 310 11.59 -22.23 -5.02
CA TRP A 310 10.99 -22.20 -3.70
C TRP A 310 9.54 -21.70 -3.72
N GLU A 311 9.26 -20.62 -4.46
CA GLU A 311 7.89 -20.15 -4.71
C GLU A 311 7.01 -21.29 -5.25
N SER A 312 7.51 -22.01 -6.26
CA SER A 312 6.81 -23.15 -6.87
C SER A 312 6.58 -24.30 -5.88
N ALA A 313 7.57 -24.60 -5.03
CA ALA A 313 7.44 -25.64 -4.00
C ALA A 313 6.40 -25.28 -2.94
N ILE A 314 6.36 -24.01 -2.49
CA ILE A 314 5.33 -23.51 -1.58
C ILE A 314 3.95 -23.70 -2.21
N LEU A 315 3.76 -23.21 -3.43
CA LEU A 315 2.47 -23.27 -4.14
C LEU A 315 1.98 -24.70 -4.34
N LYS A 316 2.84 -25.63 -4.74
CA LYS A 316 2.48 -27.05 -4.89
C LYS A 316 2.02 -27.67 -3.55
N ARG A 317 2.70 -27.38 -2.44
CA ARG A 317 2.36 -27.95 -1.11
C ARG A 317 1.09 -27.38 -0.50
N VAL A 318 0.72 -26.14 -0.87
CA VAL A 318 -0.58 -25.56 -0.50
C VAL A 318 -1.66 -25.80 -1.55
N ASN A 319 -1.38 -26.61 -2.58
CA ASN A 319 -2.27 -26.88 -3.71
C ASN A 319 -2.83 -25.60 -4.36
N PHE A 320 -1.97 -24.58 -4.50
CA PHE A 320 -2.31 -23.25 -5.04
C PHE A 320 -3.48 -22.55 -4.30
N SER A 321 -3.83 -22.97 -3.08
CA SER A 321 -5.01 -22.47 -2.37
C SER A 321 -4.63 -21.44 -1.30
N MET A 322 -5.14 -20.22 -1.44
CA MET A 322 -4.95 -19.17 -0.43
C MET A 322 -5.55 -19.56 0.91
N ARG A 323 -6.67 -20.29 0.92
CA ARG A 323 -7.30 -20.80 2.16
C ARG A 323 -6.39 -21.80 2.88
N VAL A 324 -5.74 -22.70 2.13
CA VAL A 324 -4.78 -23.65 2.71
C VAL A 324 -3.56 -22.90 3.24
N MET A 325 -3.05 -21.92 2.49
CA MET A 325 -1.94 -21.08 2.93
C MET A 325 -2.26 -20.32 4.22
N GLU A 326 -3.44 -19.70 4.29
CA GLU A 326 -3.94 -19.03 5.51
C GLU A 326 -4.01 -19.99 6.70
N HIS A 327 -4.59 -21.17 6.52
CA HIS A 327 -4.72 -22.16 7.58
C HIS A 327 -3.36 -22.61 8.13
N VAL A 328 -2.40 -22.82 7.23
CA VAL A 328 -1.01 -23.20 7.55
C VAL A 328 -0.31 -22.10 8.36
N ILE A 329 -0.48 -20.85 7.97
CA ILE A 329 0.08 -19.68 8.68
C ILE A 329 -0.61 -19.50 10.04
N ARG A 330 -1.94 -19.57 10.08
CA ARG A 330 -2.75 -19.44 11.31
C ARG A 330 -2.32 -20.43 12.37
N ARG A 331 -2.21 -21.72 12.00
CA ARG A 331 -1.78 -22.78 12.92
C ARG A 331 -0.42 -22.50 13.55
N ARG A 332 0.48 -21.83 12.81
CA ARG A 332 1.81 -21.47 13.30
C ARG A 332 1.81 -20.24 14.20
N MET A 333 1.00 -19.25 13.87
CA MET A 333 0.87 -18.03 14.67
C MET A 333 0.04 -18.26 15.94
N GLY A 334 -0.86 -19.24 15.95
CA GLY A 334 -1.76 -19.53 17.05
C GLY A 334 -2.95 -18.57 17.12
N ASP A 335 -3.96 -18.91 17.93
CA ASP A 335 -5.26 -18.23 17.97
C ASP A 335 -5.32 -17.06 18.98
N ALA A 336 -4.18 -16.59 19.47
CA ALA A 336 -4.15 -15.39 20.31
C ALA A 336 -4.78 -14.21 19.56
N LYS A 337 -5.56 -13.38 20.26
CA LYS A 337 -6.31 -12.25 19.66
C LYS A 337 -5.43 -11.33 18.83
N ASP A 338 -4.22 -11.03 19.31
CA ASP A 338 -3.27 -10.17 18.61
C ASP A 338 -2.70 -10.84 17.34
N ASN A 339 -2.46 -12.15 17.39
CA ASN A 339 -1.99 -12.93 16.25
C ASN A 339 -3.09 -13.06 15.18
N THR A 340 -4.35 -13.20 15.60
CA THR A 340 -5.50 -13.22 14.68
C THR A 340 -5.66 -11.89 13.95
N LYS A 341 -5.54 -10.75 14.65
CA LYS A 341 -5.58 -9.42 14.03
C LYS A 341 -4.43 -9.21 13.06
N LEU A 342 -3.22 -9.60 13.46
CA LEU A 342 -2.04 -9.51 12.61
C LEU A 342 -2.17 -10.39 11.36
N LEU A 343 -2.62 -11.64 11.52
CA LEU A 343 -2.88 -12.54 10.40
C LEU A 343 -3.91 -11.93 9.45
N HIS A 344 -5.04 -11.44 9.97
CA HIS A 344 -6.06 -10.79 9.14
C HIS A 344 -5.48 -9.61 8.37
N ARG A 345 -4.67 -8.76 9.01
CA ARG A 345 -3.95 -7.66 8.35
C ARG A 345 -3.03 -8.17 7.23
N ILE A 346 -2.21 -9.19 7.49
CA ILE A 346 -1.33 -9.80 6.48
C ILE A 346 -2.17 -10.32 5.31
N MET A 347 -3.17 -11.15 5.59
CA MET A 347 -4.00 -11.80 4.57
C MET A 347 -4.81 -10.80 3.74
N SER A 348 -5.25 -9.68 4.32
CA SER A 348 -5.95 -8.62 3.60
C SER A 348 -5.10 -7.95 2.50
N ALA A 349 -3.78 -8.05 2.58
CA ALA A 349 -2.86 -7.56 1.54
C ALA A 349 -2.69 -8.51 0.35
N TYR A 350 -3.19 -9.74 0.47
CA TYR A 350 -3.05 -10.79 -0.53
C TYR A 350 -4.44 -11.26 -0.97
N THR A 351 -5.16 -10.36 -1.63
CA THR A 351 -6.48 -10.62 -2.26
C THR A 351 -6.37 -10.78 -3.78
N ASP A 352 -5.32 -10.22 -4.39
CA ASP A 352 -4.99 -10.32 -5.83
C ASP A 352 -3.45 -10.29 -6.09
N ASP A 353 -3.03 -10.18 -7.36
CA ASP A 353 -1.63 -10.06 -7.80
C ASP A 353 -1.10 -8.62 -7.87
N LYS A 354 -1.84 -7.59 -7.42
CA LYS A 354 -1.34 -6.21 -7.48
C LYS A 354 -0.17 -6.01 -6.51
N PRO A 355 0.79 -5.12 -6.80
CA PRO A 355 1.98 -4.97 -5.97
C PRO A 355 1.72 -4.31 -4.59
N TRP A 356 0.68 -3.48 -4.46
CA TRP A 356 0.30 -2.84 -3.19
C TRP A 356 -0.60 -3.72 -2.31
N SER A 357 -0.71 -3.35 -1.05
CA SER A 357 -1.30 -4.16 0.03
C SER A 357 -2.70 -3.75 0.44
N ILE A 358 -3.23 -2.69 -0.17
CA ILE A 358 -4.59 -2.24 0.06
C ILE A 358 -5.45 -2.66 -1.12
N ASP A 359 -6.60 -3.26 -0.83
CA ASP A 359 -7.60 -3.45 -1.86
C ASP A 359 -8.26 -2.09 -2.13
N LEU A 360 -7.70 -1.29 -3.03
CA LEU A 360 -8.24 0.04 -3.36
C LEU A 360 -9.71 -0.03 -3.88
N VAL A 361 -10.12 -1.20 -4.40
CA VAL A 361 -11.47 -1.51 -4.89
C VAL A 361 -12.45 -1.58 -3.72
N GLY A 362 -12.06 -2.35 -2.70
CA GLY A 362 -12.85 -2.59 -1.49
C GLY A 362 -12.59 -1.61 -0.36
N ALA A 363 -11.53 -0.82 -0.43
CA ALA A 363 -11.17 0.20 0.54
C ALA A 363 -12.03 1.43 0.35
N ASP A 364 -13.36 1.24 0.30
CA ASP A 364 -14.37 2.26 0.57
C ASP A 364 -14.00 3.62 0.00
N LEU A 365 -13.42 3.72 -1.21
CA LEU A 365 -12.92 5.03 -1.67
C LEU A 365 -14.10 5.93 -1.99
N LEU A 366 -15.12 5.33 -2.59
CA LEU A 366 -16.42 5.94 -2.76
C LEU A 366 -17.10 6.19 -1.41
N LEU A 367 -17.09 5.23 -0.47
CA LEU A 367 -17.75 5.41 0.82
C LEU A 367 -17.03 6.43 1.70
N ALA A 368 -15.70 6.47 1.71
CA ALA A 368 -14.87 7.44 2.40
C ALA A 368 -14.98 8.81 1.73
N PHE A 369 -15.07 8.87 0.40
CA PHE A 369 -15.40 10.10 -0.31
C PHE A 369 -16.81 10.58 0.04
N GLU A 370 -17.82 9.72 0.00
CA GLU A 370 -19.20 10.03 0.38
C GLU A 370 -19.30 10.45 1.84
N GLN A 371 -18.63 9.75 2.75
CA GLN A 371 -18.53 10.12 4.17
C GLN A 371 -17.81 11.45 4.33
N THR A 372 -16.78 11.73 3.53
CA THR A 372 -16.07 13.02 3.56
C THR A 372 -16.95 14.14 3.02
N CYS A 373 -17.67 13.91 1.92
CA CYS A 373 -18.64 14.84 1.35
C CYS A 373 -19.80 15.10 2.32
N HIS A 374 -20.33 14.05 2.96
CA HIS A 374 -21.38 14.15 3.96
C HIS A 374 -20.90 14.83 5.24
N ALA A 375 -19.69 14.52 5.72
CA ALA A 375 -19.09 15.22 6.85
C ALA A 375 -18.83 16.70 6.54
N TRP A 376 -18.44 17.02 5.31
CA TRP A 376 -18.31 18.39 4.82
C TRP A 376 -19.66 19.11 4.80
N GLU A 377 -20.67 18.51 4.17
CA GLU A 377 -22.01 19.07 4.08
C GLU A 377 -22.62 19.28 5.47
N SER A 378 -22.49 18.29 6.36
CA SER A 378 -22.93 18.39 7.76
C SER A 378 -22.22 19.53 8.51
N ARG A 379 -20.91 19.71 8.29
CA ARG A 379 -20.11 20.71 9.01
C ARG A 379 -20.32 22.14 8.47
N PHE A 380 -20.51 22.30 7.17
CA PHE A 380 -20.53 23.61 6.52
C PHE A 380 -21.90 24.02 5.99
N ASN A 381 -22.88 23.11 6.03
CA ASN A 381 -24.22 23.26 5.46
C ASN A 381 -24.18 23.73 4.00
N VAL A 382 -23.22 23.19 3.24
CA VAL A 382 -23.03 23.48 1.82
C VAL A 382 -22.71 22.14 1.13
N PRO A 383 -23.55 21.71 0.16
CA PRO A 383 -23.26 20.56 -0.68
C PRO A 383 -21.86 20.70 -1.28
N TYR A 384 -21.12 19.60 -1.28
CA TYR A 384 -19.69 19.60 -1.63
C TYR A 384 -19.43 20.18 -3.04
N ASP A 385 -20.30 19.88 -4.00
CA ASP A 385 -20.32 20.36 -5.38
C ASP A 385 -20.59 21.88 -5.53
N GLN A 386 -21.12 22.53 -4.49
CA GLN A 386 -21.41 23.96 -4.47
C GLN A 386 -20.34 24.80 -3.76
N SER A 387 -19.36 24.15 -3.12
CA SER A 387 -18.29 24.80 -2.34
C SER A 387 -17.44 25.79 -3.17
N GLY A 388 -17.30 25.58 -4.47
CA GLY A 388 -16.56 26.45 -5.39
C GLY A 388 -17.36 27.59 -6.03
N ARG A 389 -18.69 27.48 -6.14
CA ARG A 389 -19.53 28.49 -6.83
C ARG A 389 -19.96 29.65 -5.92
N GLN A 390 -20.02 29.42 -4.61
CA GLN A 390 -20.60 30.38 -3.66
C GLN A 390 -19.59 31.37 -3.05
N VAL A 391 -18.27 31.13 -3.19
CA VAL A 391 -17.25 32.00 -2.56
C VAL A 391 -17.29 33.42 -3.13
N LYS A 392 -17.53 33.59 -4.45
CA LYS A 392 -17.60 34.92 -5.09
C LYS A 392 -18.78 35.78 -4.63
N LYS A 393 -19.88 35.19 -4.13
CA LYS A 393 -21.04 35.96 -3.63
C LYS A 393 -20.97 36.24 -2.13
N LYS A 394 -20.43 35.33 -1.33
CA LYS A 394 -20.31 35.52 0.12
C LYS A 394 -19.08 36.34 0.54
N GLU A 395 -17.97 36.34 -0.21
CA GLU A 395 -16.82 37.22 0.09
C GLU A 395 -17.14 38.70 -0.10
N LYS A 396 -17.99 39.06 -1.08
CA LYS A 396 -18.46 40.44 -1.25
C LYS A 396 -19.22 40.92 -0.02
N ASN A 397 -20.16 40.11 0.49
CA ASN A 397 -20.92 40.43 1.72
C ASN A 397 -20.08 40.39 3.00
N LYS A 398 -19.08 39.50 3.11
CA LYS A 398 -18.19 39.47 4.30
C LYS A 398 -17.20 40.63 4.31
N SER A 399 -16.65 41.01 3.15
CA SER A 399 -15.75 42.17 3.01
C SER A 399 -16.47 43.48 3.31
N GLU A 400 -17.71 43.63 2.84
CA GLU A 400 -18.54 44.80 3.08
C GLU A 400 -18.92 44.90 4.57
N ARG A 401 -19.28 43.78 5.20
CA ARG A 401 -19.56 43.72 6.65
C ARG A 401 -18.32 44.00 7.52
N TYR A 402 -17.14 43.54 7.10
CA TYR A 402 -15.87 43.89 7.78
C TYR A 402 -15.52 45.36 7.62
N ARG A 403 -15.79 45.94 6.45
CA ARG A 403 -15.55 47.36 6.18
C ARG A 403 -16.45 48.27 7.03
N THR A 404 -17.74 47.93 7.14
CA THR A 404 -18.69 48.65 8.02
C THR A 404 -18.29 48.53 9.50
N LEU A 405 -17.84 47.36 9.94
CA LEU A 405 -17.41 47.13 11.32
C LEU A 405 -16.13 47.93 11.66
N MET A 406 -15.21 48.08 10.70
CA MET A 406 -13.99 48.88 10.87
C MET A 406 -14.28 50.39 10.82
N GLU A 407 -15.25 50.85 10.02
CA GLU A 407 -15.75 52.24 10.04
C GLU A 407 -16.47 52.57 11.38
N GLU A 408 -17.27 51.64 11.93
CA GLU A 408 -17.88 51.81 13.26
C GLU A 408 -16.86 51.85 14.39
N MET A 409 -15.82 51.00 14.33
CA MET A 409 -14.73 51.01 15.33
C MET A 409 -13.91 52.30 15.24
N ALA A 410 -13.66 52.81 14.03
CA ALA A 410 -12.96 54.08 13.83
C ALA A 410 -13.76 55.28 14.35
N ASN A 411 -15.08 55.27 14.20
CA ASN A 411 -15.96 56.35 14.68
C ASN A 411 -16.16 56.32 16.21
N ASN A 412 -16.06 55.15 16.85
CA ASN A 412 -16.20 55.01 18.30
C ASN A 412 -14.93 55.38 19.10
N LEU A 413 -13.77 55.47 18.45
CA LEU A 413 -12.51 55.83 19.11
C LEU A 413 -12.26 57.35 19.18
N GLY A 414 -13.18 58.18 18.64
CA GLY A 414 -13.06 59.64 18.64
C GLY A 414 -13.57 60.36 19.89
N ASN A 415 -14.12 59.66 20.89
CA ASN A 415 -14.89 60.30 21.96
C ASN A 415 -14.47 59.92 23.39
N PHE A 416 -13.19 60.14 23.74
CA PHE A 416 -12.76 60.23 25.13
C PHE A 416 -11.86 61.45 25.33
N GLY A 417 -12.43 62.50 25.94
CA GLY A 417 -11.69 63.61 26.54
C GLY A 417 -11.28 63.30 27.99
N PRO A 418 -10.32 64.04 28.57
CA PRO A 418 -9.74 63.72 29.86
C PRO A 418 -10.50 64.38 31.02
N THR A 419 -10.60 63.70 32.16
CA THR A 419 -10.95 64.32 33.44
C THR A 419 -10.01 63.84 34.54
N SER A 420 -9.55 64.82 35.30
CA SER A 420 -8.59 64.79 36.39
C SER A 420 -9.21 64.42 37.74
N ASP A 421 -8.32 63.97 38.64
CA ASP A 421 -8.17 64.31 40.06
C ASP A 421 -9.01 63.67 41.20
N ASP A 422 -8.21 63.42 42.25
CA ASP A 422 -8.40 63.41 43.71
C ASP A 422 -9.03 62.22 44.46
N GLY A 423 -8.21 61.62 45.34
CA GLY A 423 -8.43 61.79 46.80
C GLY A 423 -8.80 60.58 47.68
N ASP A 424 -7.77 60.02 48.33
CA ASP A 424 -7.65 59.79 49.80
C ASP A 424 -8.27 58.58 50.56
N GLY A 425 -7.44 58.00 51.45
CA GLY A 425 -7.82 57.47 52.77
C GLY A 425 -8.00 55.95 53.01
N GLY A 426 -7.16 55.34 53.88
CA GLY A 426 -7.67 54.40 54.90
C GLY A 426 -7.00 53.04 55.16
N SER A 427 -6.01 53.04 56.06
CA SER A 427 -5.43 52.04 56.99
C SER A 427 -6.01 50.64 57.28
N GLY A 428 -5.08 49.70 57.55
CA GLY A 428 -5.18 48.55 58.49
C GLY A 428 -5.29 47.17 57.82
N GLY A 429 -4.60 46.08 58.17
CA GLY A 429 -3.69 45.70 59.25
C GLY A 429 -3.80 44.16 59.45
N GLY A 430 -2.68 43.45 59.65
CA GLY A 430 -2.65 42.16 60.38
C GLY A 430 -2.59 40.83 59.58
N GLY A 431 -1.41 40.19 59.62
CA GLY A 431 -1.18 39.00 60.47
C GLY A 431 -1.47 37.57 59.94
N GLY A 432 -0.40 36.76 59.90
CA GLY A 432 -0.37 35.30 60.17
C GLY A 432 -0.91 34.38 59.06
N GLY A 433 -0.37 33.20 58.76
CA GLY A 433 0.56 32.32 59.44
C GLY A 433 0.08 30.87 59.30
N GLY A 434 0.98 29.93 58.97
CA GLY A 434 0.88 28.53 59.40
C GLY A 434 0.19 27.49 58.47
N GLY A 435 1.02 26.57 57.95
CA GLY A 435 1.05 25.19 58.47
C GLY A 435 0.08 24.13 57.89
N GLY A 436 0.65 23.15 57.19
CA GLY A 436 0.78 21.78 57.74
C GLY A 436 -0.30 20.72 57.46
N GLY A 437 0.18 19.49 57.21
CA GLY A 437 -0.52 18.21 57.38
C GLY A 437 -1.29 17.74 56.13
N GLY A 438 -1.10 16.54 55.58
CA GLY A 438 -0.74 15.26 56.19
C GLY A 438 -1.99 14.38 56.30
N GLY A 439 -1.91 13.14 55.80
CA GLY A 439 -2.92 12.10 56.09
C GLY A 439 -3.32 11.29 54.86
N GLY A 440 -2.91 10.02 54.86
CA GLY A 440 -3.30 9.04 53.86
C GLY A 440 -4.54 8.22 54.25
N GLY A 441 -4.68 7.09 53.55
CA GLY A 441 -5.42 5.92 54.01
C GLY A 441 -6.80 5.73 53.39
N GLY A 442 -7.12 4.46 53.12
CA GLY A 442 -8.50 3.97 53.04
C GLY A 442 -8.87 3.38 51.69
N GLY A 443 -8.93 2.05 51.64
CA GLY A 443 -9.50 1.30 50.53
C GLY A 443 -11.02 1.08 50.61
N GLY A 444 -11.46 0.04 49.92
CA GLY A 444 -12.87 -0.38 49.76
C GLY A 444 -13.43 0.15 48.43
N GLY A 445 -14.03 -0.63 47.54
CA GLY A 445 -14.84 -1.83 47.75
C GLY A 445 -16.23 -1.54 47.16
N GLY A 446 -16.76 -2.46 46.35
CA GLY A 446 -18.10 -2.38 45.76
C GLY A 446 -18.13 -1.61 44.43
N GLY A 447 -18.91 -2.00 43.43
CA GLY A 447 -19.96 -3.01 43.39
C GLY A 447 -20.48 -3.16 41.96
N ASP A 448 -21.34 -4.14 41.82
CA ASP A 448 -22.00 -4.58 40.60
C ASP A 448 -22.85 -3.52 39.90
N GLY A 449 -23.06 -3.71 38.60
CA GLY A 449 -24.02 -3.00 37.75
C GLY A 449 -23.52 -2.96 36.31
N GLY A 450 -24.25 -3.42 35.30
CA GLY A 450 -25.61 -3.90 35.24
C GLY A 450 -25.90 -4.47 33.85
N GLU A 451 -27.08 -5.06 33.77
CA GLU A 451 -27.67 -5.73 32.63
C GLU A 451 -27.99 -4.78 31.45
N GLY A 452 -28.04 -5.37 30.26
CA GLY A 452 -28.64 -4.83 29.03
C GLY A 452 -28.36 -5.84 27.92
N GLY A 453 -29.27 -6.78 27.64
CA GLY A 453 -30.40 -6.59 26.73
C GLY A 453 -29.86 -6.55 25.30
N GLY A 454 -29.98 -7.56 24.44
CA GLY A 454 -31.18 -8.29 24.04
C GLY A 454 -31.18 -8.25 22.49
N GLY A 455 -31.46 -9.37 21.83
CA GLY A 455 -31.53 -9.39 20.36
C GLY A 455 -31.29 -10.76 19.74
N ASP A 456 -32.21 -11.69 20.00
CA ASP A 456 -32.42 -12.86 19.15
C ASP A 456 -33.05 -12.46 17.81
N GLY A 457 -32.78 -13.26 16.77
CA GLY A 457 -33.73 -13.45 15.68
C GLY A 457 -33.13 -13.34 14.28
N GLY A 458 -33.11 -14.47 13.55
CA GLY A 458 -32.96 -14.45 12.09
C GLY A 458 -32.49 -15.74 11.43
N GLU A 459 -33.08 -16.90 11.75
CA GLU A 459 -33.07 -18.06 10.86
C GLU A 459 -34.05 -17.82 9.69
N GLY A 460 -33.71 -18.30 8.49
CA GLY A 460 -34.72 -18.51 7.45
C GLY A 460 -34.22 -18.55 5.99
N GLY A 461 -34.31 -19.74 5.39
CA GLY A 461 -34.43 -19.98 3.94
C GLY A 461 -33.21 -20.68 3.32
N GLY A 462 -33.25 -21.91 2.79
CA GLY A 462 -34.36 -22.81 2.42
C GLY A 462 -34.35 -23.10 0.92
N GLY A 463 -34.19 -24.39 0.55
CA GLY A 463 -34.43 -24.99 -0.78
C GLY A 463 -33.28 -24.83 -1.80
N ASP A 464 -32.86 -25.81 -2.62
CA ASP A 464 -33.38 -27.12 -3.05
C ASP A 464 -32.14 -27.98 -3.43
N GLY A 465 -32.06 -29.32 -3.37
CA GLY A 465 -33.06 -30.34 -3.72
C GLY A 465 -32.74 -30.93 -5.10
N GLY A 466 -32.07 -32.10 -5.14
CA GLY A 466 -31.81 -32.91 -6.35
C GLY A 466 -30.63 -33.86 -6.12
N GLU A 467 -30.85 -35.13 -5.72
CA GLU A 467 -30.97 -36.32 -6.59
C GLU A 467 -29.77 -36.48 -7.54
N GLY A 468 -28.99 -37.56 -7.60
CA GLY A 468 -29.05 -38.92 -7.08
C GLY A 468 -27.92 -39.73 -7.77
N GLY A 469 -27.59 -40.91 -7.24
CA GLY A 469 -26.59 -41.84 -7.79
C GLY A 469 -25.48 -42.10 -6.78
N GLY A 470 -25.37 -43.24 -6.09
CA GLY A 470 -25.67 -44.61 -6.52
C GLY A 470 -24.43 -45.20 -7.18
N GLY A 471 -23.61 -45.93 -6.41
CA GLY A 471 -22.38 -46.54 -6.91
C GLY A 471 -21.51 -47.19 -5.82
N ASP A 472 -21.97 -48.35 -5.36
CA ASP A 472 -21.25 -49.56 -4.96
C ASP A 472 -19.79 -49.49 -4.42
N GLY A 473 -19.65 -49.97 -3.19
CA GLY A 473 -18.95 -51.22 -2.88
C GLY A 473 -17.52 -51.41 -3.37
N GLY A 474 -16.57 -51.36 -2.42
CA GLY A 474 -15.20 -51.84 -2.61
C GLY A 474 -14.53 -52.14 -1.27
N GLU A 475 -14.49 -53.43 -0.93
CA GLU A 475 -13.81 -54.02 0.23
C GLU A 475 -12.27 -54.04 0.07
N GLY A 476 -11.57 -54.16 1.20
CA GLY A 476 -10.21 -54.68 1.30
C GLY A 476 -9.13 -53.60 1.42
N GLY A 477 -8.11 -53.67 2.28
CA GLY A 477 -7.68 -54.58 3.35
C GLY A 477 -6.82 -53.72 4.31
N GLY A 478 -6.62 -54.06 5.58
CA GLY A 478 -5.89 -55.25 5.98
C GLY A 478 -4.40 -55.04 5.69
N GLY A 479 -3.64 -54.45 6.61
CA GLY A 479 -2.21 -54.19 6.46
C GLY A 479 -1.55 -53.77 7.76
N ASP A 480 -1.26 -54.78 8.58
CA ASP A 480 -0.44 -54.70 9.79
C ASP A 480 1.03 -54.39 9.49
N GLY A 481 1.72 -53.88 10.52
CA GLY A 481 3.10 -54.31 10.81
C GLY A 481 4.22 -53.43 10.26
N GLY A 482 4.98 -52.83 11.16
CA GLY A 482 6.21 -52.12 10.84
C GLY A 482 6.91 -51.58 12.08
N GLU A 483 7.31 -52.48 12.97
CA GLU A 483 8.27 -52.23 14.05
C GLU A 483 9.67 -51.91 13.51
N GLY A 484 10.45 -51.19 14.31
CA GLY A 484 11.89 -51.45 14.43
C GLY A 484 12.81 -50.46 13.70
N GLY A 485 13.67 -49.81 14.48
CA GLY A 485 14.81 -49.06 13.92
C GLY A 485 15.45 -48.09 14.90
N GLY A 486 15.80 -48.56 16.10
CA GLY A 486 16.77 -47.87 16.96
C GLY A 486 18.16 -47.94 16.33
N GLY A 487 18.91 -46.83 16.43
CA GLY A 487 20.30 -46.73 16.01
C GLY A 487 21.02 -45.76 16.93
N ASP A 488 21.55 -46.30 18.02
CA ASP A 488 22.55 -45.66 18.88
C ASP A 488 23.92 -45.66 18.20
N GLY A 489 24.76 -44.72 18.62
CA GLY A 489 26.19 -44.98 18.81
C GLY A 489 27.13 -44.53 17.69
N GLY A 490 27.95 -43.52 18.01
CA GLY A 490 29.07 -43.09 17.19
C GLY A 490 29.92 -42.02 17.86
N GLU A 491 30.42 -42.30 19.06
CA GLU A 491 31.57 -41.59 19.63
C GLU A 491 32.86 -41.99 18.88
N GLY A 492 33.81 -41.06 18.78
CA GLY A 492 35.23 -41.38 18.68
C GLY A 492 35.95 -40.77 17.48
N GLY A 493 37.00 -40.01 17.76
CA GLY A 493 38.01 -39.67 16.76
C GLY A 493 38.70 -38.34 17.00
N GLY A 494 39.49 -38.23 18.07
CA GLY A 494 40.50 -37.19 18.20
C GLY A 494 41.60 -37.36 17.16
N GLY A 495 42.21 -36.25 16.77
CA GLY A 495 43.36 -36.20 15.88
C GLY A 495 43.99 -34.81 15.96
N ASP A 496 44.92 -34.66 16.90
CA ASP A 496 45.88 -33.56 16.96
C ASP A 496 46.88 -33.64 15.78
N GLY A 497 47.41 -32.47 15.40
CA GLY A 497 48.76 -32.36 14.84
C GLY A 497 48.85 -31.87 13.41
N GLY A 498 49.37 -30.64 13.24
CA GLY A 498 49.79 -30.12 11.94
C GLY A 498 50.15 -28.64 11.98
N GLU A 499 51.29 -28.32 12.61
CA GLU A 499 51.99 -27.05 12.44
C GLU A 499 52.47 -26.86 10.98
N GLY A 500 52.56 -25.61 10.54
CA GLY A 500 53.51 -25.19 9.50
C GLY A 500 52.90 -24.41 8.34
N GLY A 501 53.39 -23.19 8.14
CA GLY A 501 53.28 -22.48 6.86
C GLY A 501 52.95 -21.00 6.97
N GLU A 502 53.91 -20.21 7.44
CA GLU A 502 54.04 -18.80 7.06
C GLU A 502 54.28 -18.74 5.55
N ASP A 503 53.58 -17.88 4.82
CA ASP A 503 54.15 -17.12 3.69
C ASP A 503 53.19 -16.02 3.24
N GLY A 504 53.76 -14.82 3.08
CA GLY A 504 53.09 -13.59 2.72
C GLY A 504 52.70 -13.49 1.25
N GLY A 505 51.81 -12.55 0.97
CA GLY A 505 51.40 -12.20 -0.39
C GLY A 505 50.59 -10.91 -0.39
N GLU A 506 51.32 -9.79 -0.49
CA GLU A 506 50.80 -8.44 -0.71
C GLU A 506 49.84 -8.40 -1.91
N CYS A 507 48.64 -7.86 -1.70
CA CYS A 507 47.71 -7.55 -2.79
C CYS A 507 48.04 -6.15 -3.32
N GLY A 508 48.53 -6.11 -4.56
CA GLY A 508 49.02 -4.92 -5.23
C GLY A 508 47.98 -3.81 -5.43
N GLU A 509 48.47 -2.59 -5.24
CA GLU A 509 47.87 -1.33 -5.65
C GLU A 509 47.75 -1.28 -7.18
N CYS A 510 46.53 -1.05 -7.68
CA CYS A 510 46.30 -0.70 -9.08
C CYS A 510 46.44 0.82 -9.22
N GLY A 511 47.61 1.26 -9.68
CA GLY A 511 47.95 2.65 -9.92
C GLY A 511 47.06 3.33 -10.96
N GLY A 512 46.75 4.60 -10.68
CA GLY A 512 46.33 5.55 -11.68
C GLY A 512 47.48 5.94 -12.62
N GLY A 513 47.14 6.30 -13.85
CA GLY A 513 48.07 6.83 -14.83
C GLY A 513 47.27 7.38 -16.01
N GLY A 514 47.20 8.71 -16.09
CA GLY A 514 46.45 9.42 -17.12
C GLY A 514 47.14 9.46 -18.48
N GLY A 515 46.52 10.20 -19.40
CA GLY A 515 47.18 10.61 -20.63
C GLY A 515 46.23 11.00 -21.76
N GLY A 516 46.01 12.31 -21.90
CA GLY A 516 46.31 12.97 -23.17
C GLY A 516 45.27 12.94 -24.30
N CYS A 517 44.56 14.06 -24.43
CA CYS A 517 44.53 14.93 -25.61
C CYS A 517 44.48 14.30 -27.02
N GLY A 518 43.44 14.63 -27.79
CA GLY A 518 43.46 14.55 -29.25
C GLY A 518 42.16 15.06 -29.85
N GLY A 519 42.13 16.33 -30.25
CA GLY A 519 41.00 16.92 -30.95
C GLY A 519 40.87 16.48 -32.41
N GLY A 520 39.79 16.90 -33.04
CA GLY A 520 39.72 17.01 -34.49
C GLY A 520 38.42 16.48 -35.11
N GLY A 521 37.67 17.41 -35.71
CA GLY A 521 37.22 17.21 -37.09
C GLY A 521 35.83 16.61 -37.32
N CYS A 522 34.90 17.52 -37.61
CA CYS A 522 34.09 17.57 -38.83
C CYS A 522 33.63 16.26 -39.51
N GLY A 523 32.33 16.17 -39.79
CA GLY A 523 31.85 15.35 -40.90
C GLY A 523 30.36 15.04 -40.80
N GLY A 524 29.52 15.96 -41.29
CA GLY A 524 28.13 15.61 -41.59
C GLY A 524 28.05 14.66 -42.78
N CYS A 525 26.97 13.87 -42.83
CA CYS A 525 26.33 13.39 -44.04
C CYS A 525 24.92 12.93 -43.66
N GLY A 526 23.91 13.66 -44.12
CA GLY A 526 22.62 13.05 -44.38
C GLY A 526 22.68 12.29 -45.70
N CYS A 527 21.84 11.27 -45.84
CA CYS A 527 21.06 10.96 -47.03
C CYS A 527 20.09 9.84 -46.66
N GLY A 528 18.86 9.97 -47.15
CA GLY A 528 17.78 9.05 -46.91
C GLY A 528 17.84 7.77 -47.73
N GLY A 529 16.81 6.97 -47.48
CA GLY A 529 16.33 5.82 -48.24
C GLY A 529 14.94 5.52 -47.70
#